data_AF-A0A2N9ASE8-F1
#
_entry.id   AF-A0A2N9ASE8-F1
#
_cell.length_a   1.000
_cell.length_b   1.000
_cell.length_c   1.000
_cell.angle_alpha   90.00
_cell.angle_beta   90.00
_cell.angle_gamma   90.00
#
_symmetry.space_group_name_H-M   'P 1'
#
loop_
_entity.id
_entity.type
_entity.pdbx_description
1 polymer ?
#
loop_
_entity_poly.entity_id
_entity_poly.type
_entity_poly.pdbx_seq_one_letter_code
_entity_poly.pdbx_strand_id
1 'polypeptide(L)'
;MIKPKRSAKVRSAVSNGTALFLGEVDGRSEVGRRYADLIADLTAERGGREALTVAQTEAVRTYAGLAIMRDRMHSALARGERVDPEAMGQIGDRMARQMRMMGPPKAPERKSLRQHLAGGGCA
;
A
#
# COMPACT_ATOMS: atom_id res chain seq x y z
N MET A 1 7.41 -30.60 0.50
CA MET A 1 7.91 -30.32 1.86
C MET A 1 7.36 -28.97 2.33
N ILE A 2 6.30 -28.97 3.13
CA ILE A 2 5.69 -27.74 3.67
C ILE A 2 6.60 -27.26 4.81
N LYS A 3 7.33 -26.16 4.62
CA LYS A 3 8.12 -25.56 5.70
C LYS A 3 7.16 -25.11 6.81
N PRO A 4 7.39 -25.47 8.09
CA PRO A 4 6.51 -25.06 9.17
C PRO A 4 6.48 -23.52 9.28
N LYS A 5 5.28 -22.96 9.47
CA LYS A 5 5.07 -21.53 9.70
C LYS A 5 5.81 -21.17 11.00
N ARG A 6 6.86 -20.35 10.91
CA ARG A 6 7.63 -19.89 12.10
C ARG A 6 6.67 -19.23 13.09
N SER A 7 6.86 -19.50 14.39
CA SER A 7 6.08 -18.89 15.48
C SER A 7 6.08 -17.36 15.35
N ALA A 8 4.92 -16.74 15.60
CA ALA A 8 4.77 -15.29 15.54
C ALA A 8 5.75 -14.55 16.46
N LYS A 9 6.14 -15.17 17.59
CA LYS A 9 7.12 -14.61 18.54
C LYS A 9 8.55 -14.55 18.00
N VAL A 10 8.86 -15.31 16.95
CA VAL A 10 10.20 -15.34 16.32
C VAL A 10 10.29 -14.37 15.14
N ARG A 11 9.15 -13.97 14.57
CA ARG A 11 9.10 -13.00 13.47
C ARG A 11 9.12 -11.58 14.03
N SER A 12 9.70 -10.65 13.30
CA SER A 12 9.67 -9.24 13.67
C SER A 12 8.23 -8.70 13.70
N ALA A 13 7.98 -7.70 14.55
CA ALA A 13 6.68 -7.02 14.62
C ALA A 13 6.28 -6.41 13.26
N VAL A 14 7.25 -5.98 12.45
CA VAL A 14 7.01 -5.49 11.08
C VAL A 14 6.58 -6.62 10.14
N SER A 15 7.24 -7.78 10.19
CA SER A 15 6.84 -8.95 9.40
C SER A 15 5.48 -9.52 9.80
N ASN A 16 5.15 -9.44 11.09
CA ASN A 16 3.81 -9.74 11.61
C ASN A 16 2.82 -8.59 11.33
N GLY A 17 3.36 -7.41 11.00
CA GLY A 17 2.71 -6.11 10.82
C GLY A 17 1.76 -5.72 11.94
N THR A 18 2.19 -6.06 13.15
CA THR A 18 1.76 -5.42 14.39
C THR A 18 2.55 -4.13 14.66
N ALA A 19 3.57 -3.85 13.85
CA ALA A 19 4.29 -2.57 13.80
C ALA A 19 4.51 -2.12 12.35
N LEU A 20 4.51 -0.81 12.12
CA LEU A 20 4.78 -0.24 10.79
C LEU A 20 6.27 -0.01 10.52
N PHE A 21 7.02 0.34 11.57
CA PHE A 21 8.42 0.74 11.51
C PHE A 21 9.31 -0.17 12.36
N LEU A 22 10.60 -0.18 12.05
CA LEU A 22 11.62 -0.79 12.90
C LEU A 22 12.05 0.21 13.98
N GLY A 23 12.31 -0.28 15.20
CA GLY A 23 12.79 0.55 16.31
C GLY A 23 11.72 1.49 16.87
N GLU A 24 12.18 2.52 17.59
CA GLU A 24 11.34 3.51 18.26
C GLU A 24 10.97 4.66 17.33
N VAL A 25 10.04 4.42 16.40
CA VAL A 25 9.50 5.45 15.51
C VAL A 25 8.06 5.77 15.91
N ASP A 26 7.78 7.05 16.16
CA ASP A 26 6.41 7.50 16.41
C ASP A 26 5.56 7.48 15.12
N GLY A 27 4.72 6.45 15.02
CA GLY A 27 3.75 6.28 13.93
C GLY A 27 2.62 7.31 13.94
N ARG A 28 2.50 8.17 14.96
CA ARG A 28 1.47 9.21 15.06
C ARG A 28 1.86 10.53 14.39
N SER A 29 3.10 10.66 13.93
CA SER A 29 3.55 11.77 13.09
C SER A 29 2.75 11.85 11.78
N GLU A 30 2.72 13.02 11.13
CA GLU A 30 2.05 13.20 9.83
C GLU A 30 2.53 12.17 8.80
N VAL A 31 3.84 12.01 8.69
CA VAL A 31 4.49 11.02 7.83
C VAL A 31 4.11 9.60 8.24
N GLY A 32 4.09 9.31 9.55
CA GLY A 32 3.70 8.01 10.09
C GLY A 32 2.26 7.61 9.72
N ARG A 33 1.31 8.53 9.89
CA ARG A 33 -0.11 8.34 9.52
C ARG A 33 -0.26 8.15 8.02
N ARG A 34 0.35 9.02 7.22
CA ARG A 34 0.29 8.92 5.75
C ARG A 34 0.85 7.59 5.24
N TYR A 35 1.94 7.11 5.83
CA TYR A 35 2.50 5.79 5.50
C TYR A 35 1.54 4.66 5.85
N ALA A 36 0.91 4.73 7.02
CA ALA A 36 -0.09 3.76 7.47
C ALA A 36 -1.30 3.71 6.52
N ASP A 37 -1.86 4.86 6.18
CA ASP A 37 -3.02 5.00 5.30
C ASP A 37 -2.74 4.39 3.92
N LEU A 38 -1.60 4.75 3.31
CA LEU A 38 -1.20 4.21 2.01
C LEU A 38 -1.04 2.68 2.02
N ILE A 39 -0.42 2.13 3.07
CA ILE A 39 -0.31 0.67 3.21
C ILE A 39 -1.69 0.03 3.36
N ALA A 40 -2.55 0.61 4.19
CA ALA A 40 -3.90 0.10 4.43
C ALA A 40 -4.72 0.06 3.15
N ASP A 41 -4.78 1.18 2.42
CA ASP A 41 -5.57 1.32 1.19
C ASP A 41 -5.05 0.38 0.09
N LEU A 42 -3.75 0.39 -0.20
CA LEU A 42 -3.14 -0.46 -1.22
C LEU A 42 -3.31 -1.95 -0.92
N THR A 43 -3.29 -2.33 0.36
CA THR A 43 -3.52 -3.70 0.80
C THR A 43 -4.99 -4.08 0.70
N ALA A 44 -5.90 -3.18 1.08
CA ALA A 44 -7.35 -3.38 1.03
C ALA A 44 -7.82 -3.59 -0.42
N GLU A 45 -7.36 -2.75 -1.35
CA GLU A 45 -7.63 -2.88 -2.79
C GLU A 45 -7.24 -4.24 -3.36
N ARG A 46 -6.30 -4.95 -2.72
CA ARG A 46 -5.78 -6.26 -3.15
C ARG A 46 -6.38 -7.43 -2.36
N GLY A 47 -7.41 -7.16 -1.55
CA GLY A 47 -8.12 -8.17 -0.79
C GLY A 47 -7.52 -8.47 0.58
N GLY A 48 -6.76 -7.55 1.15
CA GLY A 48 -6.23 -7.64 2.50
C GLY A 48 -4.86 -8.32 2.60
N ARG A 49 -4.30 -8.28 3.81
CA ARG A 49 -2.94 -8.74 4.11
C ARG A 49 -2.71 -10.20 3.73
N GLU A 50 -3.66 -11.07 4.04
CA GLU A 50 -3.55 -12.52 3.78
C GLU A 50 -3.58 -12.86 2.28
N ALA A 51 -4.04 -11.93 1.42
CA ALA A 51 -4.02 -12.11 -0.03
C ALA A 51 -2.68 -11.73 -0.67
N LEU A 52 -1.79 -11.05 0.06
CA LEU A 52 -0.50 -10.61 -0.46
C LEU A 52 0.61 -11.60 -0.14
N THR A 53 1.45 -11.89 -1.13
CA THR A 53 2.75 -12.52 -0.90
C THR A 53 3.69 -11.56 -0.16
N VAL A 54 4.80 -12.10 0.36
CA VAL A 54 5.84 -11.27 1.00
C VAL A 54 6.41 -10.24 0.03
N ALA A 55 6.67 -10.63 -1.22
CA ALA A 55 7.20 -9.72 -2.23
C ALA A 55 6.22 -8.58 -2.56
N GLN A 56 4.91 -8.88 -2.68
CA GLN A 56 3.89 -7.86 -2.86
C GLN A 56 3.75 -6.95 -1.64
N THR A 57 3.87 -7.51 -0.44
CA THR A 57 3.86 -6.74 0.82
C THR A 57 5.02 -5.74 0.86
N GLU A 58 6.24 -6.16 0.51
CA GLU A 58 7.39 -5.25 0.44
C GLU A 58 7.25 -4.23 -0.69
N ALA A 59 6.60 -4.59 -1.81
CA ALA A 59 6.30 -3.64 -2.88
C ALA A 59 5.30 -2.55 -2.44
N VAL A 60 4.26 -2.91 -1.66
CA VAL A 60 3.34 -1.96 -1.02
C VAL A 60 4.09 -1.00 -0.11
N ARG A 61 4.91 -1.55 0.79
CA ARG A 61 5.72 -0.76 1.73
C ARG A 61 6.69 0.19 1.01
N THR A 62 7.32 -0.27 -0.07
CA THR A 62 8.23 0.53 -0.90
C THR A 62 7.48 1.63 -1.64
N TYR A 63 6.33 1.31 -2.23
CA TYR A 63 5.49 2.29 -2.92
C TYR A 63 5.05 3.40 -1.97
N ALA A 64 4.59 3.06 -0.75
CA ALA A 64 4.17 4.03 0.25
C ALA A 64 5.31 5.00 0.64
N GLY A 65 6.54 4.50 0.75
CA GLY A 65 7.71 5.34 1.02
C GLY A 65 8.01 6.31 -0.13
N LEU A 66 7.96 5.83 -1.37
CA LEU A 66 8.14 6.66 -2.57
C LEU A 66 7.04 7.71 -2.72
N ALA A 67 5.78 7.35 -2.40
CA ALA A 67 4.66 8.27 -2.42
C ALA A 67 4.86 9.42 -1.42
N ILE A 68 5.36 9.15 -0.21
CA ILE A 68 5.69 10.21 0.77
C ILE A 68 6.80 11.13 0.26
N MET A 69 7.85 10.57 -0.37
CA MET A 69 8.90 11.38 -0.98
C MET A 69 8.32 12.31 -2.07
N ARG A 70 7.39 11.79 -2.88
CA ARG A 70 6.67 12.58 -3.89
C ARG A 70 5.76 13.63 -3.27
N ASP A 71 5.04 13.31 -2.20
CA ASP A 71 4.17 14.25 -1.47
C ASP A 71 4.99 15.42 -0.91
N ARG A 72 6.22 15.18 -0.45
CA ARG A 72 7.16 16.24 -0.04
C ARG A 72 7.59 17.13 -1.21
N MET A 73 7.88 16.54 -2.37
CA MET A 73 8.18 17.30 -3.60
C MET A 73 6.98 18.15 -4.05
N HIS A 74 5.76 17.60 -4.00
CA HIS A 74 4.55 18.38 -4.28
C HIS A 74 4.37 19.54 -3.29
N SER A 75 4.64 19.29 -2.01
CA SER A 75 4.56 20.33 -0.98
C SER A 75 5.58 21.45 -1.24
N ALA A 76 6.80 21.11 -1.67
CA ALA A 76 7.81 22.08 -2.07
C ALA A 76 7.36 22.91 -3.28
N LEU A 77 6.84 22.27 -4.33
CA LEU A 77 6.27 22.96 -5.49
C LEU A 77 5.14 23.92 -5.08
N ALA A 78 4.24 23.49 -4.20
CA ALA A 78 3.13 24.32 -3.70
C ALA A 78 3.60 25.54 -2.90
N ARG A 79 4.79 25.46 -2.27
CA ARG A 79 5.45 26.61 -1.60
C ARG A 79 6.24 27.50 -2.55
N GLY A 80 6.27 27.20 -3.85
CA GLY A 80 7.08 27.92 -4.84
C GLY A 80 8.58 27.57 -4.78
N GLU A 81 8.94 26.49 -4.10
CA GLU A 81 10.32 26.01 -4.05
C GLU A 81 10.70 25.31 -5.36
N ARG A 82 12.00 25.31 -5.67
CA ARG A 82 12.52 24.54 -6.81
C ARG A 82 12.55 23.05 -6.46
N VAL A 83 12.02 22.24 -7.36
CA VAL A 83 12.13 20.78 -7.32
C VAL A 83 12.86 20.31 -8.57
N ASP A 84 13.75 19.34 -8.40
CA ASP A 84 14.41 18.70 -9.53
C ASP A 84 13.40 17.81 -10.30
N PRO A 85 13.05 18.17 -11.55
CA PRO A 85 12.09 17.39 -12.34
C PRO A 85 12.60 15.99 -12.67
N GLU A 86 13.91 15.79 -12.77
CA GLU A 86 14.51 14.48 -13.05
C GLU A 86 14.34 13.55 -11.83
N ALA A 87 14.67 14.03 -10.62
CA ALA A 87 14.41 13.27 -9.40
C ALA A 87 12.92 12.93 -9.23
N MET A 88 12.04 13.86 -9.56
CA MET A 88 10.59 13.64 -9.49
C MET A 88 10.12 12.59 -10.51
N GLY A 89 10.64 12.61 -11.74
CA GLY A 89 10.40 11.61 -12.79
C GLY A 89 10.86 10.22 -12.36
N GLN A 90 12.07 10.12 -11.79
CA GLN A 90 12.63 8.85 -11.30
C GLN A 90 11.78 8.22 -10.19
N ILE A 91 11.21 9.03 -9.29
CA ILE A 91 10.27 8.53 -8.28
C ILE A 91 9.02 7.97 -8.96
N GLY A 92 8.46 8.67 -9.95
CA GLY A 92 7.32 8.20 -10.75
C GLY A 92 7.58 6.83 -11.39
N ASP A 93 8.74 6.66 -12.02
CA ASP A 93 9.12 5.38 -12.65
C ASP A 93 9.27 4.25 -11.63
N ARG A 94 9.90 4.54 -10.48
CA ARG A 94 10.04 3.57 -9.38
C ARG A 94 8.69 3.18 -8.82
N MET A 95 7.77 4.13 -8.64
CA MET A 95 6.39 3.87 -8.22
C MET A 95 5.66 2.98 -9.23
N ALA A 96 5.81 3.25 -10.53
CA ALA A 96 5.20 2.43 -11.58
C ALA A 96 5.76 0.98 -11.58
N ARG A 97 7.05 0.79 -11.26
CA ARG A 97 7.61 -0.56 -11.06
C ARG A 97 7.00 -1.26 -9.85
N GLN A 98 6.89 -0.57 -8.71
CA GLN A 98 6.26 -1.16 -7.52
C GLN A 98 4.78 -1.50 -7.78
N MET A 99 4.04 -0.66 -8.52
CA MET A 99 2.65 -0.94 -8.90
C MET A 99 2.50 -2.25 -9.66
N ARG A 100 3.39 -2.52 -10.62
CA ARG A 100 3.42 -3.79 -11.35
C ARG A 100 3.77 -4.96 -10.43
N MET A 101 4.72 -4.79 -9.51
CA MET A 101 5.13 -5.83 -8.55
C MET A 101 4.04 -6.17 -7.54
N MET A 102 3.23 -5.20 -7.12
CA MET A 102 2.10 -5.43 -6.20
C MET A 102 0.96 -6.21 -6.86
N GLY A 103 0.87 -6.19 -8.19
CA GLY A 103 -0.24 -6.76 -8.95
C GLY A 103 -1.47 -5.84 -8.98
N PRO A 104 -2.47 -6.20 -9.81
CA PRO A 104 -3.68 -5.38 -9.99
C PRO A 104 -4.55 -5.41 -8.73
N PRO A 105 -5.34 -4.34 -8.48
CA PRO A 105 -6.43 -4.38 -7.52
C PRO A 105 -7.41 -5.53 -7.82
N LYS A 106 -8.07 -6.05 -6.78
CA LYS A 106 -9.18 -6.98 -6.97
C LYS A 106 -10.33 -6.25 -7.67
N ALA A 107 -10.86 -6.89 -8.71
CA ALA A 107 -12.06 -6.39 -9.36
C ALA A 107 -13.23 -6.35 -8.34
N PRO A 108 -14.10 -5.34 -8.40
CA PRO A 108 -15.30 -5.31 -7.58
C PRO A 108 -16.13 -6.56 -7.86
N GLU A 109 -16.73 -7.14 -6.81
CA GLU A 109 -17.61 -8.29 -6.94
C GLU A 109 -18.79 -7.90 -7.84
N ARG A 110 -18.81 -8.45 -9.06
CA ARG A 110 -19.93 -8.24 -9.97
C ARG A 110 -21.10 -9.07 -9.45
N LYS A 111 -22.11 -8.40 -8.89
CA LYS A 111 -23.39 -9.05 -8.57
C LYS A 111 -23.90 -9.75 -9.83
N SER A 112 -24.29 -11.02 -9.70
CA SER A 112 -24.84 -11.77 -10.82
C SER A 112 -26.13 -11.11 -11.34
N LEU A 113 -26.45 -11.29 -12.62
CA LEU A 113 -27.69 -10.78 -13.22
C LEU A 113 -28.93 -11.15 -12.39
N ARG A 114 -28.97 -12.36 -11.81
CA ARG A 114 -30.04 -12.78 -10.89
C ARG A 114 -30.10 -11.94 -9.61
N GLN A 115 -28.96 -11.61 -9.01
CA GLN A 115 -28.90 -10.76 -7.81
C GLN A 115 -29.27 -9.30 -8.12
N HIS A 116 -29.02 -8.83 -9.34
CA HIS A 116 -29.44 -7.50 -9.78
C HIS A 116 -30.95 -7.45 -10.02
N LEU A 117 -31.50 -8.45 -10.74
CA LEU A 117 -32.92 -8.56 -11.03
C LEU A 117 -33.77 -8.77 -9.76
N ALA A 118 -33.27 -9.53 -8.78
CA ALA A 118 -33.94 -9.73 -7.50
C ALA A 118 -33.96 -8.47 -6.60
N GLY A 119 -33.11 -7.48 -6.85
CA GLY A 119 -33.05 -6.22 -6.10
C GLY A 119 -33.78 -5.04 -6.75
N GLY A 120 -34.27 -5.20 -7.99
CA GLY A 120 -34.91 -4.14 -8.78
C GLY A 120 -36.43 -4.26 -8.93
N GLY A 121 -37.06 -5.25 -8.28
CA GLY A 121 -38.49 -5.50 -8.38
C GLY A 121 -39.28 -5.00 -7.16
N CYS A 122 -39.41 -3.68 -7.02
CA CYS A 122 -40.46 -3.02 -6.24
C CYS A 122 -40.56 -1.55 -6.70
N ALA A 123 -41.34 -1.33 -7.74
CA ALA A 123 -41.97 -0.06 -8.08
C ALA A 123 -43.30 -0.37 -8.78
#